data_AF-A0A534WGV3-F1
#
_entry.id   AF-A0A534WGV3-F1
#
_cell.length_a   1.000
_cell.length_b   1.000
_cell.length_c   1.000
_cell.angle_alpha   90.00
_cell.angle_beta   90.00
_cell.angle_gamma   90.00
#
_symmetry.space_group_name_H-M   'P 1'
#
loop_
_entity.id
_entity.type
_entity.pdbx_description
1 polymer ?
#
loop_
_entity_poly.entity_id
_entity_poly.type
_entity_poly.pdbx_seq_one_letter_code
_entity_poly.pdbx_strand_id
1 'polypeptide(L)'
;KAAEIGLVLEVVPDDALENHAMALARRMARLPVSQLVMLKLLTNQTVENMGFASSRLLGTLFDGVARHTQEGRDFVRRAEAVGFRQAVRERDDPFEDYGSRKKS
;
A
#
# COMPACT_ATOMS: atom_id res chain seq x y z
N LYS A 1 7.68 10.73 -7.78
CA LYS A 1 6.97 10.90 -6.48
C LYS A 1 7.19 9.75 -5.50
N ALA A 2 6.73 8.51 -5.75
CA ALA A 2 6.85 7.44 -4.74
C ALA A 2 8.30 7.09 -4.33
N ALA A 3 9.23 7.06 -5.31
CA ALA A 3 10.65 6.85 -5.02
C ALA A 3 11.29 8.03 -4.28
N GLU A 4 10.91 9.27 -4.61
CA GLU A 4 11.43 10.48 -3.96
C GLU A 4 11.14 10.51 -2.45
N ILE A 5 10.00 9.95 -2.02
CA ILE A 5 9.63 9.86 -0.60
C ILE A 5 10.08 8.55 0.06
N GLY A 6 10.78 7.67 -0.66
CA GLY A 6 11.28 6.40 -0.13
C GLY A 6 10.23 5.30 0.07
N LEU A 7 9.02 5.43 -0.50
CA LEU A 7 7.98 4.39 -0.41
C LEU A 7 8.32 3.17 -1.29
N VAL A 8 8.90 3.43 -2.46
CA VAL A 8 9.44 2.39 -3.35
C VAL A 8 10.93 2.63 -3.53
N LEU A 9 11.69 1.56 -3.76
CA LEU A 9 13.14 1.64 -3.93
C LEU A 9 13.52 2.42 -5.19
N GLU A 10 12.83 2.14 -6.30
CA GLU A 10 13.15 2.66 -7.63
C GLU A 10 11.93 2.61 -8.56
N VAL A 11 11.96 3.40 -9.63
CA VAL A 11 10.93 3.43 -10.68
C VAL A 11 11.62 3.16 -12.01
N VAL A 12 11.09 2.21 -12.77
CA VAL A 12 11.57 1.83 -14.10
C VAL A 12 10.42 1.83 -15.10
N PRO A 13 10.68 1.88 -16.42
CA PRO A 13 9.67 1.65 -17.44
C PRO A 13 8.92 0.32 -17.22
N ASP A 14 7.63 0.29 -17.56
CA ASP A 14 6.75 -0.85 -17.28
C ASP A 14 7.26 -2.16 -17.92
N ASP A 15 7.73 -2.07 -19.16
CA ASP A 15 8.32 -3.18 -19.92
C ASP A 15 9.68 -3.67 -19.37
N ALA A 16 10.32 -2.89 -18.51
CA ALA A 16 11.58 -3.24 -17.85
C ALA A 16 11.40 -3.79 -16.43
N LEU A 17 10.20 -3.68 -15.83
CA LEU A 17 9.96 -3.96 -14.41
C LEU A 17 10.38 -5.38 -14.00
N GLU A 18 9.96 -6.39 -14.76
CA GLU A 18 10.25 -7.79 -14.47
C GLU A 18 11.76 -8.07 -14.51
N ASN A 19 12.41 -7.64 -15.59
CA ASN A 19 13.84 -7.84 -15.80
C ASN A 19 14.66 -7.15 -14.70
N HIS A 20 14.28 -5.94 -14.32
CA HIS A 20 14.96 -5.15 -13.29
C HIS A 20 14.81 -5.78 -11.90
N ALA A 21 13.59 -6.14 -11.51
CA ALA A 21 13.32 -6.82 -10.23
C ALA A 21 14.05 -8.17 -10.14
N MET A 22 14.06 -8.94 -11.24
CA MET A 22 14.75 -10.22 -11.30
C MET A 22 16.27 -10.07 -11.24
N ALA A 23 16.84 -9.03 -11.85
CA ALA A 23 18.26 -8.73 -11.75
C ALA A 23 18.66 -8.43 -10.29
N LEU A 24 17.84 -7.68 -9.56
CA LEU A 24 18.05 -7.42 -8.13
C LEU A 24 17.95 -8.71 -7.29
N ALA A 25 16.93 -9.53 -7.52
CA ALA A 25 16.77 -10.81 -6.83
C ALA A 25 17.96 -11.75 -7.08
N ARG A 26 18.42 -11.87 -8.34
CA ARG A 26 19.60 -12.66 -8.71
C ARG A 26 20.89 -12.16 -8.04
N ARG A 27 21.01 -10.85 -7.79
CA ARG A 27 22.14 -10.30 -7.01
C ARG A 27 22.07 -10.72 -5.54
N MET A 28 20.89 -10.64 -4.93
CA MET A 28 20.68 -11.09 -3.54
C MET A 28 20.95 -12.59 -3.38
N ALA A 29 20.53 -13.41 -4.35
CA ALA A 29 20.72 -14.86 -4.36
C ALA A 29 22.19 -15.32 -4.41
N ARG A 30 23.13 -14.42 -4.69
CA ARG A 30 24.58 -14.72 -4.62
C ARG A 30 25.11 -14.74 -3.18
N LEU A 31 24.33 -14.27 -2.21
CA LEU A 31 24.72 -14.26 -0.81
C LEU A 31 24.35 -15.58 -0.11
N PRO A 32 25.15 -16.07 0.85
CA PRO A 32 24.75 -17.17 1.71
C PRO A 32 23.45 -16.84 2.46
N VAL A 33 22.54 -17.81 2.57
CA VAL A 33 21.22 -17.62 3.21
C VAL A 33 21.36 -17.13 4.65
N SER A 34 22.35 -17.61 5.39
CA SER A 34 22.61 -17.15 6.77
C SER A 34 22.88 -15.66 6.85
N GLN A 35 23.60 -15.08 5.88
CA GLN A 35 23.88 -13.64 5.81
C GLN A 35 22.60 -12.84 5.54
N LEU A 36 21.77 -13.32 4.60
CA LEU A 36 20.48 -12.70 4.30
C LEU A 36 19.55 -12.68 5.53
N VAL A 37 19.51 -13.79 6.27
CA VAL A 37 18.72 -13.90 7.50
C VAL A 37 19.21 -12.91 8.55
N MET A 38 20.52 -12.85 8.83
CA MET A 38 21.07 -11.92 9.82
C MET A 38 20.78 -10.46 9.46
N LEU A 39 20.96 -10.07 8.19
CA LEU A 39 20.65 -8.72 7.72
C LEU A 39 19.16 -8.38 7.83
N LYS A 40 18.28 -9.34 7.52
CA LYS A 40 16.83 -9.13 7.65
C LYS A 40 16.38 -9.02 9.10
N LEU A 41 16.94 -9.82 10.00
CA LEU A 41 16.66 -9.73 11.44
C LEU A 41 17.11 -8.37 12.00
N LEU A 42 18.33 -7.93 11.68
CA LEU A 42 18.86 -6.64 12.10
C LEU A 42 17.95 -5.48 11.65
N THR A 43 17.59 -5.45 10.36
CA THR A 43 16.74 -4.38 9.80
C THR A 43 15.31 -4.41 10.35
N ASN A 44 14.73 -5.60 10.55
CA ASN A 44 13.41 -5.74 11.14
C ASN A 44 13.39 -5.23 12.59
N GLN A 45 14.44 -5.48 13.38
CA GLN A 45 14.48 -5.03 14.78
C GLN A 45 14.36 -3.50 14.90
N THR A 46 14.99 -2.76 13.99
CA THR A 46 14.83 -1.30 13.92
C THR A 46 13.38 -0.90 13.68
N VAL A 47 12.70 -1.55 12.72
CA VAL A 47 11.30 -1.27 12.38
C VAL A 47 10.35 -1.61 13.53
N GLU A 48 10.56 -2.74 14.20
CA GLU A 48 9.75 -3.12 15.36
C GLU A 48 9.88 -2.08 16.49
N ASN A 49 11.10 -1.59 16.73
CA ASN A 49 11.36 -0.55 17.74
C ASN A 49 10.73 0.80 17.38
N MET A 50 10.38 1.05 16.12
CA MET A 50 9.62 2.24 15.70
C MET A 50 8.11 2.13 16.02
N GLY A 51 7.67 1.06 16.69
CA GLY A 51 6.28 0.88 17.11
C GLY A 51 5.38 0.24 16.04
N PHE A 52 5.96 -0.52 15.11
CA PHE A 52 5.24 -1.13 13.99
C PHE A 52 4.04 -1.98 14.44
N ALA A 53 4.21 -2.82 15.47
CA ALA A 53 3.15 -3.65 16.03
C ALA A 53 1.96 -2.84 16.58
N SER A 54 2.24 -1.77 17.33
CA SER A 54 1.20 -0.91 17.91
C SER A 54 0.42 -0.16 16.84
N SER A 55 1.11 0.38 15.83
CA SER A 55 0.49 1.02 14.68
C SER A 55 -0.42 0.06 13.90
N ARG A 56 0.02 -1.19 13.72
CA ARG A 56 -0.79 -2.23 13.05
C ARG A 56 -2.05 -2.59 13.83
N LEU A 57 -1.96 -2.70 15.16
CA LEU A 57 -3.10 -2.95 16.04
C LEU A 57 -4.15 -1.84 15.91
N LEU A 58 -3.73 -0.58 16.05
CA LEU A 58 -4.63 0.57 15.94
C LEU A 58 -5.22 0.68 14.54
N GLY A 59 -4.42 0.46 13.49
CA GLY A 59 -4.92 0.46 12.11
C GLY A 59 -6.02 -0.56 11.88
N THR A 60 -5.86 -1.78 12.40
CA THR A 60 -6.88 -2.84 12.30
C THR A 60 -8.14 -2.47 13.07
N LEU A 61 -7.99 -1.96 14.29
CA LEU A 61 -9.11 -1.52 15.11
C LEU A 61 -9.91 -0.40 14.43
N PHE A 62 -9.22 0.64 13.95
CA PHE A 62 -9.86 1.79 13.33
C PHE A 62 -10.47 1.48 11.97
N ASP A 63 -9.91 0.55 11.19
CA ASP A 63 -10.58 0.01 10.01
C ASP A 63 -11.91 -0.68 10.39
N GLY A 64 -11.91 -1.44 11.48
CA GLY A 64 -13.12 -2.02 12.06
C GLY A 64 -14.15 -0.94 12.43
N VAL A 65 -13.72 0.10 13.14
CA VAL A 65 -14.60 1.23 13.51
C VAL A 65 -15.15 1.92 12.27
N ALA A 66 -14.31 2.26 11.28
CA ALA A 66 -14.71 2.96 10.06
C ALA A 66 -15.81 2.22 9.28
N ARG A 67 -15.80 0.89 9.30
CA ARG A 67 -16.86 0.06 8.67
C ARG A 67 -18.18 0.04 9.44
N HIS A 68 -18.19 0.47 10.71
CA HIS A 68 -19.37 0.44 11.58
C HIS A 68 -19.86 1.82 12.03
N THR A 69 -19.19 2.91 11.64
CA THR A 69 -19.73 4.26 11.83
C THR A 69 -20.95 4.47 10.93
N GLN A 70 -21.65 5.59 11.17
CA GLN A 70 -22.79 5.97 10.35
C GLN A 70 -22.37 6.16 8.88
N GLU A 71 -21.24 6.82 8.63
CA GLU A 71 -20.69 7.10 7.30
C GLU A 71 -20.33 5.79 6.56
N GLY A 72 -19.69 4.85 7.25
CA GLY A 72 -19.37 3.54 6.68
C GLY A 72 -20.63 2.79 6.26
N ARG A 73 -21.67 2.79 7.11
CA ARG A 73 -22.97 2.17 6.81
C ARG A 73 -23.71 2.89 5.69
N ASP A 74 -23.62 4.22 5.62
CA ASP A 74 -24.20 5.02 4.52
C ASP A 74 -23.53 4.68 3.19
N PHE A 75 -22.20 4.55 3.17
CA PHE A 75 -21.48 4.13 1.97
C PHE A 75 -21.89 2.72 1.52
N VAL A 76 -22.05 1.77 2.45
CA VAL A 76 -22.52 0.41 2.13
C VAL A 76 -23.93 0.45 1.54
N ARG A 77 -24.89 1.12 2.19
CA ARG A 77 -26.25 1.29 1.67
C ARG A 77 -26.26 1.92 0.28
N ARG A 78 -25.41 2.93 0.06
CA ARG A 78 -25.26 3.58 -1.25
C ARG A 78 -24.75 2.59 -2.30
N ALA A 79 -23.68 1.85 -1.97
CA ALA A 79 -23.11 0.86 -2.86
C ALA A 79 -24.09 -0.28 -3.21
N GLU A 80 -24.95 -0.68 -2.28
CA GLU A 80 -26.03 -1.64 -2.52
C GLU A 80 -27.11 -1.07 -3.46
N ALA A 81 -27.45 0.20 -3.33
CA ALA A 81 -28.50 0.84 -4.12
C ALA A 81 -28.10 1.17 -5.57
N VAL A 82 -26.85 1.56 -5.84
CA VAL A 82 -26.40 1.96 -7.20
C VAL A 82 -25.21 1.19 -7.74
N GLY A 83 -24.72 0.20 -7.00
CA GLY A 83 -23.53 -0.55 -7.33
C GLY A 83 -22.25 0.14 -6.85
N PHE A 84 -21.26 -0.70 -6.49
CA PHE A 84 -20.01 -0.27 -5.88
C PHE A 84 -19.22 0.76 -6.71
N ARG A 85 -19.13 0.57 -8.03
CA ARG A 85 -18.39 1.50 -8.91
C ARG A 85 -18.96 2.91 -8.88
N GLN A 86 -20.28 3.04 -8.89
CA GLN A 86 -20.94 4.35 -8.86
C GLN A 86 -20.78 5.02 -7.48
N ALA A 87 -20.91 4.25 -6.40
CA ALA A 87 -20.67 4.77 -5.04
C ALA A 87 -19.22 5.25 -4.84
N VAL A 88 -18.22 4.54 -5.38
CA VAL A 88 -16.82 4.98 -5.37
C VAL A 88 -16.65 6.27 -6.18
N ARG A 89 -17.25 6.35 -7.37
CA ARG A 89 -17.19 7.56 -8.19
C ARG A 89 -17.78 8.78 -7.47
N GLU A 90 -18.94 8.63 -6.82
CA GLU A 90 -19.57 9.72 -6.06
C GLU A 90 -18.72 10.17 -4.87
N ARG A 91 -17.99 9.24 -4.24
CA ARG A 91 -17.03 9.55 -3.17
C ARG A 91 -15.82 10.33 -3.69
N ASP A 92 -15.28 9.95 -4.85
CA ASP A 92 -14.00 10.44 -5.36
C ASP A 92 -14.14 11.68 -6.29
N ASP A 93 -15.26 11.83 -7.01
CA ASP A 93 -15.52 12.92 -7.95
C ASP A 93 -15.27 14.33 -7.35
N PRO A 94 -15.66 14.63 -6.09
CA PRO A 94 -15.38 15.93 -5.47
C PRO A 94 -13.89 16.27 -5.31
N PHE A 95 -13.01 15.27 -5.30
CA PHE A 95 -11.57 15.44 -5.11
C PHE A 95 -10.80 15.55 -6.44
N GLU A 96 -11.46 15.32 -7.58
CA GLU A 96 -10.87 15.34 -8.93
C GLU A 96 -9.59 14.49 -9.07
N ASP A 97 -9.48 13.38 -8.33
CA ASP A 97 -8.33 12.49 -8.32
C ASP A 97 -8.70 11.05 -8.74
N TYR A 98 -7.72 10.15 -8.74
CA TYR A 98 -7.83 8.76 -9.20
C TYR A 98 -8.57 8.61 -10.55
N GLY A 99 -9.73 7.93 -10.55
CA GLY A 99 -10.54 7.68 -11.73
C GLY A 99 -11.24 8.92 -12.30
N SER A 100 -11.29 10.00 -11.53
CA SER A 100 -11.92 11.28 -11.88
C SER A 100 -10.89 12.37 -12.20
N ARG A 101 -9.60 12.04 -12.19
CA ARG A 101 -8.52 12.92 -12.61
C ARG A 101 -8.70 13.33 -14.08
N LYS A 102 -8.71 14.65 -14.33
CA LYS A 102 -8.72 15.22 -15.69
C LYS A 102 -7.47 14.71 -16.44
N LYS A 103 -7.67 14.07 -17.59
CA LYS A 103 -6.56 13.65 -18.45
C LYS A 103 -5.91 14.91 -19.02
N SER A 104 -4.64 15.14 -18.69
CA SER A 104 -3.79 16.13 -19.34
C SER A 104 -3.27 15.61 -20.67
#